data_AF-A0A972SRF4-F1
#
_entry.id   AF-A0A972SRF4-F1
#
_cell.length_a   1.000
_cell.length_b   1.000
_cell.length_c   1.000
_cell.angle_alpha   90.00
_cell.angle_beta   90.00
_cell.angle_gamma   90.00
#
_symmetry.space_group_name_H-M   'P 1'
#
loop_
_entity.id
_entity.type
_entity.pdbx_description
1 polymer ?
#
loop_
_entity_poly.entity_id
_entity_poly.type
_entity_poly.pdbx_seq_one_letter_code
_entity_poly.pdbx_strand_id
1 'polypeptide(L)'
;MKEALLQNLADQIRAIEALCSLSPYAEAFREWHAATEDLLAAVWGENGRPVEDFRAILYTPLFLSCRSGDAAFDEAYREGLRQAESLLRALLEGEIPVDKDG
;
A
#
# COMPACT_ATOMS: atom_id res chain seq x y z
N MET A 1 -2.68 16.06 16.17
CA MET A 1 -2.69 14.61 15.88
C MET A 1 -3.40 14.32 14.55
N LYS A 2 -4.67 14.72 14.36
CA LYS A 2 -5.41 14.48 13.11
C LYS A 2 -4.78 15.12 11.87
N GLU A 3 -4.36 16.39 11.93
CA GLU A 3 -3.75 17.07 10.77
C GLU A 3 -2.41 16.45 10.35
N ALA A 4 -1.57 16.06 11.31
CA ALA A 4 -0.30 15.39 11.04
C ALA A 4 -0.50 14.02 10.36
N LEU A 5 -1.52 13.26 10.79
CA LEU A 5 -1.90 12.00 10.14
C LEU A 5 -2.35 12.23 8.69
N LEU A 6 -3.25 13.18 8.45
CA LEU A 6 -3.74 13.48 7.10
C LEU A 6 -2.60 13.93 6.19
N GLN A 7 -1.66 14.72 6.71
CA GLN A 7 -0.47 15.13 5.97
C GLN A 7 0.42 13.92 5.65
N ASN A 8 0.70 13.06 6.64
CA ASN A 8 1.51 11.85 6.43
C ASN A 8 0.89 10.91 5.40
N LEU A 9 -0.44 10.69 5.44
CA LEU A 9 -1.16 9.89 4.45
C LEU A 9 -1.05 10.51 3.05
N ALA A 10 -1.22 11.83 2.94
CA ALA A 10 -1.07 12.54 1.67
C ALA A 10 0.37 12.42 1.11
N ASP A 11 1.38 12.42 1.98
CA ASP A 11 2.78 12.26 1.57
C ASP A 11 3.07 10.82 1.11
N GLN A 12 2.50 9.80 1.77
CA GLN A 12 2.59 8.40 1.29
C GLN A 12 1.91 8.23 -0.07
N ILE A 13 0.75 8.86 -0.28
CA ILE A 13 0.05 8.83 -1.59
C ILE A 13 0.91 9.47 -2.68
N ARG A 14 1.53 10.62 -2.42
CA ARG A 14 2.41 11.29 -3.40
C ARG A 14 3.65 10.46 -3.73
N ALA A 15 4.20 9.74 -2.75
CA ALA A 15 5.36 8.89 -2.97
C ALA A 15 5.09 7.76 -3.99
N ILE A 16 3.85 7.26 -4.06
CA ILE A 16 3.45 6.20 -5.00
C ILE A 16 3.72 6.59 -6.46
N GLU A 17 3.50 7.87 -6.84
CA GLU A 17 3.75 8.34 -8.20
C GLU A 17 5.21 8.14 -8.63
N ALA A 18 6.16 8.36 -7.72
CA ALA A 18 7.57 8.11 -7.97
C ALA A 18 7.87 6.61 -8.09
N LEU A 19 7.23 5.79 -7.25
CA LEU A 19 7.43 4.33 -7.21
C LEU A 19 6.94 3.62 -8.47
N CYS A 20 5.90 4.12 -9.14
CA CYS A 20 5.37 3.56 -10.39
C CYS A 20 6.42 3.45 -11.51
N SER A 21 7.49 4.25 -11.45
CA SER A 21 8.61 4.25 -12.40
C SER A 21 9.78 3.35 -11.98
N LEU A 22 9.74 2.81 -10.77
CA LEU A 22 10.79 2.00 -10.18
C LEU A 22 10.44 0.51 -10.23
N SER A 23 11.45 -0.32 -9.99
CA SER A 23 11.27 -1.76 -9.85
C SER A 23 10.67 -2.09 -8.47
N PRO A 24 9.87 -3.17 -8.33
CA PRO A 24 9.48 -3.72 -7.02
C PRO A 24 10.68 -4.10 -6.13
N TYR A 25 11.87 -4.24 -6.70
CA TYR A 25 13.10 -4.53 -5.95
C TYR A 25 13.86 -3.26 -5.52
N ALA A 26 13.38 -2.07 -5.88
CA ALA A 26 14.02 -0.82 -5.50
C ALA A 26 13.96 -0.61 -3.98
N GLU A 27 15.05 -0.10 -3.41
CA GLU A 27 15.11 0.24 -1.99
C GLU A 27 14.02 1.24 -1.60
N ALA A 28 13.74 2.21 -2.47
CA ALA A 28 12.67 3.20 -2.28
C ALA A 28 11.29 2.56 -2.05
N PHE A 29 10.96 1.46 -2.74
CA PHE A 29 9.70 0.75 -2.51
C PHE A 29 9.67 0.08 -1.14
N ARG A 30 10.78 -0.57 -0.75
CA ARG A 30 10.88 -1.24 0.56
C ARG A 30 10.76 -0.24 1.71
N GLU A 31 11.41 0.91 1.59
CA GLU A 31 11.33 1.99 2.57
C GLU A 31 9.93 2.57 2.67
N TRP A 32 9.29 2.85 1.53
CA TRP A 32 7.91 3.35 1.48
C TRP A 32 6.92 2.35 2.10
N HIS A 33 7.05 1.06 1.78
CA HIS A 33 6.16 0.03 2.29
C HIS A 33 6.26 -0.07 3.82
N ALA A 34 7.48 -0.10 4.36
CA ALA A 34 7.70 -0.14 5.80
C ALA A 34 7.19 1.14 6.49
N ALA A 35 7.50 2.31 5.96
CA ALA A 35 7.06 3.58 6.52
C ALA A 35 5.52 3.74 6.50
N THR A 36 4.87 3.24 5.46
CA THR A 36 3.40 3.23 5.37
C THR A 36 2.80 2.28 6.40
N GLU A 37 3.33 1.07 6.54
CA GLU A 37 2.87 0.11 7.54
C GLU A 37 3.02 0.65 8.97
N ASP A 38 4.19 1.22 9.30
CA ASP A 38 4.46 1.84 10.61
C ASP A 38 3.49 2.99 10.90
N LEU A 39 3.19 3.83 9.89
CA LEU A 39 2.22 4.91 10.01
C LEU A 39 0.82 4.37 10.33
N LEU A 40 0.38 3.32 9.65
CA LEU A 40 -0.93 2.71 9.87
C LEU A 40 -0.97 2.03 11.26
N ALA A 41 0.07 1.31 11.65
CA ALA A 41 0.17 0.63 12.93
C ALA A 41 0.20 1.61 14.11
N ALA A 42 0.84 2.78 13.97
CA ALA A 42 0.85 3.81 14.99
C ALA A 42 -0.53 4.40 15.30
N VAL A 43 -1.47 4.31 14.34
CA VAL A 43 -2.80 4.93 14.45
C VAL A 43 -3.88 3.91 14.77
N TRP A 44 -3.86 2.75 14.11
CA TRP A 44 -4.88 1.71 14.23
C TRP A 44 -4.41 0.49 15.03
N GLY A 45 -3.14 0.44 15.43
CA GLY A 45 -2.51 -0.71 16.09
C GLY A 45 -2.01 -1.75 15.09
N GLU A 46 -1.08 -2.60 15.52
CA GLU A 46 -0.45 -3.66 14.71
C GLU A 46 -1.44 -4.64 14.06
N ASN A 47 -2.60 -4.84 14.68
CA ASN A 47 -3.68 -5.72 14.20
C ASN A 47 -4.91 -4.91 13.78
N GLY A 48 -4.73 -3.62 13.49
CA GLY A 48 -5.81 -2.77 13.00
C GLY A 48 -6.17 -3.13 11.57
N ARG A 49 -7.47 -3.10 11.26
CA ARG A 49 -7.99 -3.42 9.92
C ARG A 49 -7.22 -2.75 8.76
N PRO A 50 -6.88 -1.44 8.82
CA PRO A 50 -6.09 -0.81 7.76
C PRO A 50 -4.68 -1.40 7.57
N VAL A 51 -4.04 -1.86 8.64
CA VAL A 51 -2.73 -2.52 8.58
C VAL A 51 -2.87 -3.88 7.91
N GLU A 52 -3.89 -4.65 8.29
CA GLU A 52 -4.17 -5.95 7.68
C GLU A 52 -4.51 -5.84 6.20
N ASP A 53 -5.37 -4.89 5.83
CA ASP A 53 -5.74 -4.62 4.45
C ASP A 53 -4.52 -4.19 3.63
N PHE A 54 -3.63 -3.36 4.19
CA PHE A 54 -2.38 -2.97 3.52
C PHE A 54 -1.42 -4.15 3.32
N ARG A 55 -1.21 -4.98 4.36
CA ARG A 55 -0.36 -6.18 4.31
C ARG A 55 -0.89 -7.25 3.35
N ALA A 56 -2.19 -7.26 3.09
CA ALA A 56 -2.82 -8.19 2.16
C ALA A 56 -2.62 -7.81 0.68
N ILE A 57 -2.14 -6.61 0.39
CA ILE A 57 -1.88 -6.16 -0.99
C ILE A 57 -0.73 -6.95 -1.58
N LEU A 58 -0.96 -7.49 -2.77
CA LEU A 58 0.05 -8.26 -3.49
C LEU A 58 0.73 -7.38 -4.52
N TYR A 59 2.04 -7.21 -4.36
CA TYR A 59 2.91 -6.48 -5.29
C TYR A 59 3.64 -7.40 -6.27
N THR A 60 3.34 -8.71 -6.22
CA THR A 60 3.90 -9.74 -7.08
C THR A 60 2.82 -10.72 -7.51
N PRO A 61 2.94 -11.39 -8.67
CA PRO A 61 1.95 -12.36 -9.13
C PRO A 61 1.72 -13.51 -8.12
N LEU A 62 0.45 -13.85 -7.88
CA LEU A 62 0.06 -15.00 -7.03
C LEU A 62 0.55 -16.35 -7.58
N PHE A 63 0.61 -16.47 -8.90
CA PHE A 63 0.98 -17.70 -9.58
C PHE A 63 2.18 -17.45 -10.48
N LEU A 64 3.29 -18.06 -10.11
CA LEU A 64 4.49 -18.10 -10.94
C LEU A 64 4.37 -19.27 -11.91
N SER A 65 4.22 -18.98 -13.19
CA SER A 65 4.37 -19.97 -14.25
C SER A 65 5.71 -19.77 -14.95
N CYS A 66 6.26 -20.81 -15.58
CA CYS A 66 7.48 -20.69 -16.40
C CYS A 66 7.32 -19.71 -17.59
N ARG A 67 6.10 -19.20 -17.85
CA ARG A 67 5.80 -18.19 -18.87
C ARG A 67 5.52 -16.80 -18.28
N SER A 68 5.56 -16.65 -16.96
CA SER A 68 5.41 -15.36 -16.30
C SER A 68 6.68 -14.56 -16.57
N GLY A 69 6.67 -13.78 -17.65
CA GLY A 69 7.74 -12.83 -17.97
C GLY A 69 7.67 -11.59 -17.08
N ASP A 70 8.69 -10.74 -17.18
CA ASP A 70 8.85 -9.51 -16.40
C ASP A 70 7.60 -8.60 -16.43
N ALA A 71 6.85 -8.60 -17.55
CA ALA A 71 5.60 -7.84 -17.68
C ALA A 71 4.54 -8.20 -16.64
N ALA A 72 4.44 -9.49 -16.23
CA ALA A 72 3.46 -9.90 -15.22
C ALA A 72 3.86 -9.38 -13.82
N PHE A 73 5.15 -9.28 -13.54
CA PHE A 73 5.65 -8.70 -12.29
C PHE A 73 5.44 -7.19 -12.28
N ASP A 74 5.73 -6.50 -13.38
CA ASP A 74 5.50 -5.06 -13.51
C ASP A 74 4.00 -4.72 -13.38
N GLU A 75 3.12 -5.53 -13.95
CA GLU A 75 1.67 -5.36 -13.83
C GLU A 75 1.21 -5.56 -12.39
N ALA A 76 1.59 -6.67 -11.74
CA ALA A 76 1.24 -6.94 -10.35
C ALA A 76 1.78 -5.86 -9.41
N TYR A 77 2.99 -5.36 -9.66
CA TYR A 77 3.57 -4.28 -8.88
C TYR A 77 2.77 -2.98 -8.99
N ARG A 78 2.45 -2.54 -10.21
CA ARG A 78 1.65 -1.33 -10.45
C ARG A 78 0.24 -1.47 -9.89
N GLU A 79 -0.35 -2.65 -10.01
CA GLU A 79 -1.68 -2.92 -9.46
C GLU A 79 -1.66 -2.89 -7.93
N GLY A 80 -0.64 -3.47 -7.29
CA GLY A 80 -0.45 -3.36 -5.84
C GLY A 80 -0.30 -1.90 -5.37
N LEU A 81 0.51 -1.09 -6.07
CA LEU A 81 0.62 0.35 -5.80
C LEU A 81 -0.73 1.09 -5.93
N ARG A 82 -1.53 0.75 -6.95
CA ARG A 82 -2.86 1.34 -7.16
C ARG A 82 -3.84 0.96 -6.05
N GLN A 83 -3.80 -0.28 -5.57
CA GLN A 83 -4.61 -0.74 -4.44
C GLN A 83 -4.20 -0.03 -3.15
N ALA A 84 -2.90 0.12 -2.90
CA ALA A 84 -2.39 0.87 -1.76
C ALA A 84 -2.83 2.33 -1.81
N GLU A 85 -2.72 2.99 -2.96
CA GLU A 85 -3.20 4.36 -3.14
C GLU A 85 -4.70 4.48 -2.82
N SER A 86 -5.51 3.56 -3.33
CA SER A 86 -6.96 3.54 -3.08
C SER A 86 -7.27 3.39 -1.59
N LEU A 87 -6.56 2.51 -0.88
CA LEU A 87 -6.73 2.31 0.56
C LEU A 87 -6.35 3.59 1.32
N LEU A 88 -5.19 4.18 1.03
CA LEU A 88 -4.73 5.38 1.73
C LEU A 88 -5.65 6.59 1.48
N ARG A 89 -6.20 6.71 0.26
CA ARG A 89 -7.19 7.74 -0.07
C ARG A 89 -8.50 7.56 0.71
N ALA A 90 -9.02 6.33 0.80
CA ALA A 90 -10.20 6.04 1.62
C ALA A 90 -9.98 6.45 3.09
N LEU A 91 -8.82 6.12 3.66
CA LEU A 91 -8.46 6.53 5.02
C LEU A 91 -8.34 8.06 5.17
N LEU A 92 -7.79 8.75 4.16
CA LEU A 92 -7.67 10.21 4.12
C LEU A 92 -9.05 10.89 4.09
N GLU A 93 -10.00 10.32 3.34
CA GLU A 93 -11.38 10.80 3.19
C GLU A 93 -12.26 10.44 4.40
N GLY A 94 -11.75 9.60 5.31
CA GLY A 94 -12.46 9.14 6.51
C GLY A 94 -13.40 7.96 6.23
N GLU A 95 -13.28 7.35 5.06
CA GLU A 95 -13.86 6.04 4.76
C GLU A 95 -13.02 4.98 5.47
N ILE A 96 -13.32 4.74 6.75
CA ILE A 96 -12.86 3.53 7.42
C ILE A 96 -13.55 2.37 6.68
N PRO A 97 -12.82 1.38 6.13
CA PRO A 97 -13.46 0.15 5.69
C PRO A 97 -14.16 -0.45 6.91
N VAL A 98 -15.48 -0.28 6.94
CA VAL A 98 -16.34 -0.82 7.99
C VAL A 98 -16.24 -2.33 7.84
N ASP A 99 -15.87 -3.03 8.91
CA ASP A 99 -15.98 -4.48 8.97
C ASP A 99 -17.38 -4.87 8.46
N LYS A 100 -17.42 -5.52 7.29
CA LYS A 100 -18.60 -6.28 6.91
C LYS A 100 -18.51 -7.60 7.68
N ASP A 101 -18.93 -7.52 8.94
CA ASP A 101 -19.32 -8.58 9.87
C ASP A 101 -18.41 -9.83 9.99
N GLY A 102 -18.03 -10.15 11.23
CA GLY A 102 -17.93 -11.54 11.70
C GLY A 102 -16.70 -11.90 12.51
#